data_AF-E6M001-F1
#
_entry.id   AF-E6M001-F1
#
_cell.length_a   1.000
_cell.length_b   1.000
_cell.length_c   1.000
_cell.angle_alpha   90.00
_cell.angle_beta   90.00
_cell.angle_gamma   90.00
#
_symmetry.space_group_name_H-M   'P 1'
#
loop_
_entity.id
_entity.type
_entity.pdbx_description
1 polymer ?
#
loop_
_entity_poly.entity_id
_entity_poly.type
_entity_poly.pdbx_seq_one_letter_code
_entity_poly.pdbx_strand_id
1 'polypeptide(L)'
;MVVLNSDTNHPVSNPCGWAPPVSPDSTPIPEHVSAGSRAGHGIGVLGMIWAEDKAQVLGAGGKMLWHVPADFKHFKDTTMGSPVIMGRASFLSLGQALPGRRNIVLTGSREFTAPDVEIAHSLEEALELCARTPQVWITGGAKVYREVMELGLADLLVVTQLDMTAMVPPMSTVAYAPVIDPVRWQLDLTRSDENWRPKSGDAAWRVRYYIPR
;
A
#
# COMPACT_ATOMS: atom_id res chain seq x y z
N MET A 1 11.54 -51.97 21.49
CA MET A 1 11.84 -51.87 22.93
C MET A 1 11.46 -50.45 23.35
N VAL A 2 10.17 -50.25 23.69
CA VAL A 2 9.68 -49.79 25.02
C VAL A 2 10.15 -48.34 25.29
N VAL A 3 9.29 -47.31 25.36
CA VAL A 3 8.09 -47.12 26.19
C VAL A 3 7.12 -46.12 25.53
N LEU A 4 5.83 -46.48 25.52
CA LEU A 4 4.68 -45.57 25.41
C LEU A 4 4.45 -44.91 26.77
N ASN A 5 4.16 -43.61 26.82
CA ASN A 5 3.35 -43.09 27.92
C ASN A 5 2.31 -42.11 27.39
N SER A 6 1.09 -42.43 27.81
CA SER A 6 -0.20 -41.83 27.56
C SER A 6 -0.51 -40.69 28.52
N ASP A 7 -1.38 -39.81 28.04
CA ASP A 7 -2.36 -38.97 28.74
C ASP A 7 -1.88 -37.92 29.76
N THR A 8 -2.18 -36.65 29.44
CA THR A 8 -3.26 -35.92 30.14
C THR A 8 -3.60 -34.64 29.39
N ASN A 9 -4.90 -34.44 29.19
CA ASN A 9 -5.52 -33.27 28.59
C ASN A 9 -5.87 -32.28 29.71
N HIS A 10 -5.41 -31.02 29.63
CA HIS A 10 -6.10 -29.84 30.14
C HIS A 10 -5.49 -28.55 29.54
N PRO A 11 -6.30 -27.49 29.36
CA PRO A 11 -6.00 -26.38 28.45
C PRO A 11 -5.07 -25.36 29.11
N VAL A 12 -4.02 -24.95 28.40
CA VAL A 12 -3.16 -23.86 28.85
C VAL A 12 -3.58 -22.58 28.14
N SER A 13 -4.14 -21.71 28.96
CA SER A 13 -4.48 -20.32 28.72
C SER A 13 -3.31 -19.52 28.14
N ASN A 14 -3.66 -18.62 27.24
CA ASN A 14 -2.82 -17.61 26.62
C ASN A 14 -2.36 -16.58 27.68
N PRO A 15 -1.07 -16.41 27.99
CA PRO A 15 -0.60 -15.23 28.70
C PRO A 15 -0.15 -14.19 27.66
N CYS A 16 -0.96 -13.14 27.52
CA CYS A 16 -0.60 -11.89 26.85
C CYS A 16 0.79 -11.41 27.27
N GLY A 17 1.60 -10.93 26.31
CA GLY A 17 2.87 -10.28 26.63
C GLY A 17 3.73 -9.81 25.46
N TRP A 18 3.29 -9.92 24.21
CA TRP A 18 4.06 -9.38 23.09
C TRP A 18 3.53 -8.01 22.66
N ALA A 19 4.29 -6.96 22.97
CA ALA A 19 4.18 -5.65 22.34
C ALA A 19 5.42 -5.47 21.43
N PRO A 20 5.27 -5.05 20.16
CA PRO A 20 6.41 -4.73 19.32
C PRO A 20 7.09 -3.44 19.81
N PRO A 21 8.42 -3.30 19.64
CA PRO A 21 9.14 -2.09 20.04
C PRO A 21 8.68 -0.89 19.21
N VAL A 22 8.15 0.12 19.88
CA VAL A 22 7.89 1.45 19.31
C VAL A 22 9.21 2.19 19.12
N SER A 23 9.55 2.47 17.87
CA SER A 23 10.67 3.35 17.52
C SER A 23 10.35 4.79 17.97
N PRO A 24 11.29 5.52 18.61
CA PRO A 24 11.04 6.83 19.22
C PRO A 24 10.95 8.02 18.23
N ASP A 25 10.71 7.78 16.93
CA ASP A 25 10.71 8.82 15.90
C ASP A 25 9.49 8.75 14.97
N SER A 26 8.40 8.15 15.44
CA SER A 26 7.10 8.26 14.80
C SER A 26 6.51 9.64 15.06
N THR A 27 6.41 10.48 14.02
CA THR A 27 5.63 11.72 14.07
C THR A 27 4.22 11.41 14.58
N PRO A 28 3.73 12.06 15.65
CA PRO A 28 2.41 11.78 16.18
C PRO A 28 1.32 12.23 15.20
N ILE A 29 0.31 11.39 15.02
CA ILE A 29 -0.87 11.65 14.17
C ILE A 29 -1.88 12.49 14.98
N PRO A 30 -2.56 13.48 14.37
CA PRO A 30 -3.55 14.30 15.07
C PRO A 30 -4.69 13.48 15.68
N GLU A 31 -5.11 13.81 16.90
CA GLU A 31 -6.21 13.20 17.67
C GLU A 31 -7.63 13.46 17.10
N HIS A 32 -7.76 13.77 15.81
CA HIS A 32 -9.05 14.10 15.18
C HIS A 32 -9.32 13.26 13.94
N VAL A 33 -9.65 11.98 14.13
CA VAL A 33 -10.45 11.21 13.16
C VAL A 33 -11.38 10.25 13.91
N SER A 34 -12.52 10.76 14.39
CA SER A 34 -13.61 9.91 14.93
C SER A 34 -14.67 9.57 13.87
N ALA A 35 -14.37 9.77 12.59
CA ALA A 35 -15.18 9.26 11.49
C ALA A 35 -14.36 8.16 10.81
N GLY A 36 -14.83 6.91 10.89
CA GLY A 36 -14.16 5.80 10.21
C GLY A 36 -14.01 6.05 8.71
N SER A 37 -13.07 5.34 8.09
CA SER A 37 -12.80 5.41 6.65
C SER A 37 -14.07 5.27 5.81
N ARG A 38 -14.11 5.96 4.66
CA ARG A 38 -15.18 5.75 3.66
C ARG A 38 -15.18 4.35 3.06
N ALA A 39 -14.11 3.59 3.25
CA ALA A 39 -14.03 2.18 2.92
C ALA A 39 -14.93 1.28 3.80
N GLY A 40 -15.43 1.78 4.93
CA GLY A 40 -16.25 0.97 5.84
C GLY A 40 -15.44 -0.06 6.64
N HIS A 41 -16.10 -1.14 7.05
CA HIS A 41 -15.53 -2.27 7.81
C HIS A 41 -14.78 -1.91 9.12
N GLY A 42 -15.02 -0.72 9.67
CA GLY A 42 -14.29 -0.22 10.84
C GLY A 42 -12.81 0.10 10.56
N ILE A 43 -12.44 0.28 9.29
CA ILE A 43 -11.10 0.75 8.91
C ILE A 43 -10.94 2.21 9.36
N GLY A 44 -9.80 2.53 9.98
CA GLY A 44 -9.50 3.91 10.39
C GLY A 44 -9.22 4.81 9.18
N VAL A 45 -8.22 4.44 8.37
CA VAL A 45 -7.80 5.17 7.16
C VAL A 45 -7.52 4.21 6.01
N LEU A 46 -8.09 4.46 4.83
CA LEU A 46 -7.70 3.81 3.58
C LEU A 46 -6.81 4.76 2.76
N GLY A 47 -5.50 4.50 2.75
CA GLY A 47 -4.52 5.25 1.97
C GLY A 47 -4.23 4.62 0.61
N MET A 48 -3.89 5.43 -0.38
CA MET A 48 -3.27 4.99 -1.63
C MET A 48 -1.86 5.58 -1.70
N ILE A 49 -0.89 4.77 -2.10
CA ILE A 49 0.49 5.22 -2.25
C ILE A 49 1.07 4.75 -3.58
N TRP A 50 1.70 5.64 -4.34
CA TRP A 50 2.39 5.33 -5.59
C TRP A 50 3.50 6.34 -5.91
N ALA A 51 4.34 5.99 -6.89
CA ALA A 51 5.30 6.89 -7.51
C ALA A 51 4.98 7.07 -9.00
N GLU A 52 5.16 8.28 -9.51
CA GLU A 52 4.90 8.65 -10.89
C GLU A 52 5.98 9.59 -11.46
N ASP A 53 6.23 9.48 -12.76
CA ASP A 53 7.11 10.40 -13.49
C ASP A 53 6.35 11.67 -13.97
N LYS A 54 7.04 12.55 -14.72
CA LYS A 54 6.44 13.76 -15.30
C LYS A 54 5.25 13.49 -16.25
N ALA A 55 5.14 12.28 -16.79
CA ALA A 55 4.06 11.85 -17.67
C ALA A 55 3.01 10.98 -16.95
N GLN A 56 3.02 10.97 -15.61
CA GLN A 56 2.11 10.19 -14.76
C GLN A 56 2.21 8.66 -15.00
N VAL A 57 3.34 8.20 -15.52
CA VAL A 57 3.62 6.78 -15.71
C VAL A 57 4.00 6.17 -14.37
N LEU A 58 3.39 5.02 -14.03
CA LEU A 58 3.72 4.17 -12.88
C LEU A 58 4.73 3.07 -13.23
N GLY A 59 4.80 2.69 -14.51
CA GLY A 59 5.65 1.64 -15.04
C GLY A 59 5.17 1.16 -16.40
N ALA A 60 5.92 0.26 -17.03
CA ALA A 60 5.51 -0.36 -18.29
C ALA A 60 6.03 -1.80 -18.40
N GLY A 61 5.27 -2.65 -19.10
CA GLY A 61 5.66 -4.05 -19.31
C GLY A 61 5.80 -4.86 -18.01
N GLY A 62 5.01 -4.52 -16.98
CA GLY A 62 5.03 -5.23 -15.70
C GLY A 62 6.26 -4.93 -14.83
N LYS A 63 6.94 -3.81 -15.03
CA LYS A 63 8.07 -3.36 -14.21
C LYS A 63 8.06 -1.86 -14.00
N MET A 64 8.71 -1.40 -12.93
CA MET A 64 9.10 0.00 -12.78
C MET A 64 10.21 0.34 -13.78
N LEU A 65 10.16 1.56 -14.31
CA LEU A 65 11.11 2.05 -15.33
C LEU A 65 12.24 2.89 -14.74
N TRP A 66 12.32 2.97 -13.42
CA TRP A 66 13.29 3.75 -12.66
C TRP A 66 13.71 3.00 -11.40
N HIS A 67 14.82 3.46 -10.83
CA HIS A 67 15.35 3.02 -9.55
C HIS A 67 15.64 4.24 -8.68
N VAL A 68 14.76 4.48 -7.69
CA VAL A 68 14.87 5.60 -6.74
C VAL A 68 14.87 5.02 -5.32
N PRO A 69 16.03 4.61 -4.76
CA PRO A 69 16.10 3.93 -3.47
C PRO A 69 15.45 4.67 -2.29
N ALA A 70 15.54 5.99 -2.27
CA ALA A 70 14.95 6.82 -1.23
C ALA A 70 13.41 6.78 -1.26
N ASP A 71 12.80 6.69 -2.46
CA ASP A 71 11.36 6.47 -2.60
C ASP A 71 10.97 5.06 -2.13
N PHE A 72 11.75 4.03 -2.47
CA PHE A 72 11.48 2.67 -1.97
C PHE A 72 11.56 2.58 -0.46
N LYS A 73 12.50 3.30 0.17
CA LYS A 73 12.56 3.45 1.62
C LYS A 73 11.33 4.17 2.15
N HIS A 74 10.92 5.28 1.53
CA HIS A 74 9.70 6.00 1.91
C HIS A 74 8.46 5.11 1.84
N PHE A 75 8.24 4.43 0.71
CA PHE A 75 7.16 3.46 0.53
C PHE A 75 7.16 2.37 1.61
N LYS A 76 8.34 1.81 1.92
CA LYS A 76 8.49 0.82 2.99
C LYS A 76 8.09 1.40 4.34
N ASP A 77 8.63 2.55 4.71
CA ASP A 77 8.37 3.18 6.01
C ASP A 77 6.90 3.57 6.16
N THR A 78 6.28 4.11 5.11
CA THR A 78 4.87 4.53 5.11
C THR A 78 3.89 3.36 5.21
N THR A 79 4.23 2.21 4.61
CA THR A 79 3.34 1.04 4.58
C THR A 79 3.62 0.01 5.68
N MET A 80 4.71 0.16 6.43
CA MET A 80 5.18 -0.84 7.40
C MET A 80 4.13 -1.13 8.47
N GLY A 81 3.93 -2.42 8.80
CA GLY A 81 3.00 -2.86 9.85
C GLY A 81 1.51 -2.79 9.48
N SER A 82 1.16 -2.13 8.38
CA SER A 82 -0.22 -2.02 7.88
C SER A 82 -0.50 -3.07 6.79
N PRO A 83 -1.75 -3.55 6.64
CA PRO A 83 -2.15 -4.34 5.49
C PRO A 83 -1.98 -3.57 4.19
N VAL A 84 -1.51 -4.27 3.15
CA VAL A 84 -1.34 -3.75 1.79
C VAL A 84 -2.20 -4.55 0.82
N ILE A 85 -3.01 -3.86 0.03
CA ILE A 85 -3.87 -4.44 -1.00
C ILE A 85 -3.28 -4.10 -2.36
N MET A 86 -3.09 -5.11 -3.21
CA MET A 86 -2.62 -4.92 -4.57
C MET A 86 -3.24 -5.88 -5.57
N GLY A 87 -3.24 -5.53 -6.85
CA GLY A 87 -3.64 -6.43 -7.92
C GLY A 87 -2.57 -7.49 -8.24
N ARG A 88 -3.00 -8.66 -8.73
CA ARG A 88 -2.12 -9.77 -9.13
C ARG A 88 -0.95 -9.34 -10.01
N ALA A 89 -1.18 -8.49 -11.01
CA ALA A 89 -0.13 -8.04 -11.92
C ALA A 89 0.98 -7.24 -11.21
N SER A 90 0.60 -6.43 -10.21
CA SER A 90 1.55 -5.69 -9.38
C SER A 90 2.32 -6.62 -8.45
N PHE A 91 1.64 -7.58 -7.84
CA PHE A 91 2.30 -8.61 -7.04
C PHE A 91 3.34 -9.40 -7.85
N LEU A 92 2.99 -9.85 -9.06
CA LEU A 92 3.91 -10.57 -9.94
C LEU A 92 5.11 -9.71 -10.37
N SER A 93 4.92 -8.40 -10.50
CA SER A 93 5.99 -7.43 -10.76
C SER A 93 6.96 -7.29 -9.58
N LEU A 94 6.44 -7.30 -8.35
CA LEU A 94 7.25 -7.28 -7.12
C LEU A 94 8.02 -8.60 -6.93
N GLY A 95 7.45 -9.72 -7.38
CA GLY A 95 8.04 -11.06 -7.33
C GLY A 95 7.88 -11.78 -5.98
N GLN A 96 7.61 -11.06 -4.90
CA GLN A 96 7.38 -11.63 -3.56
C GLN A 96 6.52 -10.71 -2.69
N ALA A 97 5.96 -11.28 -1.62
CA ALA A 97 5.24 -10.54 -0.60
C ALA A 97 6.15 -9.49 0.05
N LEU A 98 5.56 -8.35 0.40
CA LEU A 98 6.27 -7.26 1.05
C LEU A 98 6.51 -7.59 2.53
N PRO A 99 7.77 -7.76 2.99
CA PRO A 99 8.04 -8.21 4.36
C PRO A 99 7.53 -7.21 5.41
N GLY A 100 7.11 -7.74 6.57
CA GLY A 100 6.58 -6.94 7.69
C GLY A 100 5.18 -6.37 7.46
N ARG A 101 4.48 -6.81 6.42
CA ARG A 101 3.14 -6.36 6.04
C ARG A 101 2.25 -7.56 5.76
N ARG A 102 0.96 -7.41 6.07
CA ARG A 102 -0.07 -8.36 5.65
C ARG A 102 -0.41 -8.06 4.19
N ASN A 103 -0.12 -8.98 3.29
CA ASN A 103 -0.24 -8.76 1.85
C ASN A 103 -1.55 -9.38 1.34
N ILE A 104 -2.44 -8.57 0.76
CA ILE A 104 -3.68 -9.02 0.13
C ILE A 104 -3.59 -8.82 -1.38
N VAL A 105 -3.79 -9.90 -2.15
CA VAL A 105 -3.70 -9.88 -3.61
C VAL A 105 -5.09 -10.07 -4.24
N LEU A 106 -5.50 -9.06 -5.00
CA LEU A 106 -6.72 -9.05 -5.80
C LEU A 106 -6.53 -9.83 -7.11
N THR A 107 -7.34 -10.86 -7.32
CA THR A 107 -7.31 -11.69 -8.53
C THR A 107 -8.68 -12.27 -8.87
N GLY A 108 -9.06 -12.24 -10.15
CA GLY A 108 -10.23 -12.97 -10.65
C GLY A 108 -9.97 -14.47 -10.86
N SER A 109 -8.71 -14.91 -10.82
CA SER A 109 -8.34 -16.32 -10.95
C SER A 109 -8.44 -17.02 -9.60
N ARG A 110 -9.32 -18.03 -9.52
CA ARG A 110 -9.53 -18.86 -8.32
C ARG A 110 -8.43 -19.88 -8.07
N GLU A 111 -7.60 -20.14 -9.07
CA GLU A 111 -6.48 -21.09 -9.00
C GLU A 111 -5.16 -20.41 -8.60
N PHE A 112 -5.13 -19.08 -8.59
CA PHE A 112 -3.94 -18.34 -8.23
C PHE A 112 -3.62 -18.51 -6.74
N THR A 113 -2.41 -18.95 -6.46
CA THR A 113 -1.85 -19.06 -5.11
C THR A 113 -0.46 -18.46 -5.10
N ALA A 114 -0.06 -17.90 -3.97
CA ALA A 114 1.29 -17.41 -3.73
C ALA A 114 1.60 -17.50 -2.23
N PRO A 115 2.88 -17.69 -1.85
CA PRO A 115 3.27 -17.71 -0.45
C PRO A 115 3.12 -16.33 0.18
N ASP A 116 2.86 -16.31 1.49
CA ASP A 116 2.85 -15.12 2.34
C ASP A 116 1.86 -14.01 1.90
N VAL A 117 0.81 -14.39 1.18
CA VAL A 117 -0.29 -13.50 0.80
C VAL A 117 -1.65 -14.13 1.10
N GLU A 118 -2.63 -13.26 1.36
CA GLU A 118 -4.04 -13.61 1.33
C GLU A 118 -4.63 -13.25 -0.03
N ILE A 119 -5.54 -14.08 -0.51
CA ILE A 119 -6.18 -13.89 -1.81
C ILE A 119 -7.58 -13.33 -1.59
N ALA A 120 -7.91 -12.29 -2.36
CA ALA A 120 -9.27 -11.76 -2.43
C ALA A 120 -9.69 -11.65 -3.90
N HIS A 121 -10.98 -11.90 -4.16
CA HIS A 121 -11.56 -11.92 -5.50
C HIS A 121 -12.34 -10.65 -5.85
N SER A 122 -12.49 -9.75 -4.89
CA SER A 122 -13.06 -8.43 -5.08
C SER A 122 -12.42 -7.42 -4.14
N LEU A 123 -12.55 -6.13 -4.44
CA LEU A 123 -12.10 -5.07 -3.55
C LEU A 123 -12.84 -5.14 -2.20
N GLU A 124 -14.15 -5.39 -2.21
CA GLU A 124 -14.97 -5.56 -1.01
C GLU A 124 -14.41 -6.66 -0.10
N GLU A 125 -14.13 -7.84 -0.65
CA GLU A 125 -13.55 -8.96 0.11
C GLU A 125 -12.17 -8.59 0.70
N ALA A 126 -11.34 -7.86 -0.04
CA ALA A 126 -10.05 -7.39 0.48
C ALA A 126 -10.21 -6.38 1.63
N LEU A 127 -11.21 -5.50 1.57
CA LEU A 127 -11.51 -4.56 2.64
C LEU A 127 -12.09 -5.27 3.87
N GLU A 128 -12.92 -6.29 3.68
CA GLU A 128 -13.43 -7.14 4.75
C GLU A 128 -12.30 -7.89 5.47
N LEU A 129 -11.33 -8.44 4.72
CA LEU A 129 -10.12 -9.03 5.32
C LEU A 129 -9.36 -8.03 6.19
N CYS A 130 -9.42 -6.73 5.86
CA CYS A 130 -8.76 -5.66 6.60
C CYS A 130 -9.64 -4.98 7.66
N ALA A 131 -10.82 -5.54 7.98
CA ALA A 131 -11.76 -4.94 8.92
C ALA A 131 -11.12 -4.60 10.29
N ARG A 132 -11.58 -3.50 10.90
CA ARG A 132 -11.11 -2.99 12.21
C ARG A 132 -9.62 -2.71 12.30
N THR A 133 -8.96 -2.47 11.17
CA THR A 133 -7.55 -2.07 11.14
C THR A 133 -7.42 -0.55 11.17
N PRO A 134 -6.48 0.04 11.95
CA PRO A 134 -6.29 1.49 11.99
C PRO A 134 -5.95 2.11 10.63
N GLN A 135 -5.21 1.38 9.78
CA GLN A 135 -4.76 1.88 8.49
C GLN A 135 -4.58 0.74 7.49
N VAL A 136 -4.97 0.97 6.23
CA VAL A 136 -4.81 0.04 5.10
C VAL A 136 -4.25 0.81 3.92
N TRP A 137 -3.37 0.19 3.14
CA TRP A 137 -2.76 0.80 1.96
C TRP A 137 -3.12 0.07 0.67
N ILE A 138 -3.61 0.80 -0.31
CA ILE A 138 -3.64 0.35 -1.71
C ILE A 138 -2.27 0.66 -2.32
N THR A 139 -1.57 -0.37 -2.79
CA THR A 139 -0.22 -0.27 -3.37
C THR A 139 -0.19 -0.63 -4.86
N GLY A 140 -1.36 -0.60 -5.50
CA GLY A 140 -1.51 -0.65 -6.95
C GLY A 140 -2.01 -1.97 -7.51
N GLY A 141 -1.98 -2.20 -8.82
CA GLY A 141 -1.53 -1.29 -9.87
C GLY A 141 -2.65 -0.37 -10.37
N ALA A 142 -2.44 0.20 -11.55
CA ALA A 142 -3.33 1.18 -12.17
C ALA A 142 -4.83 0.81 -12.13
N LYS A 143 -5.18 -0.47 -12.35
CA LYS A 143 -6.58 -0.93 -12.28
C LYS A 143 -7.17 -0.75 -10.88
N VAL A 144 -6.48 -1.23 -9.85
CA VAL A 144 -6.95 -1.15 -8.45
C VAL A 144 -7.01 0.31 -8.00
N TYR A 145 -6.00 1.11 -8.37
CA TYR A 145 -6.03 2.53 -8.04
C TYR A 145 -7.24 3.25 -8.64
N ARG A 146 -7.57 3.00 -9.91
CA ARG A 146 -8.74 3.59 -10.56
C ARG A 146 -10.05 3.16 -9.91
N GLU A 147 -10.21 1.86 -9.64
CA GLU A 147 -11.42 1.32 -9.00
C GLU A 147 -11.68 1.99 -7.64
N VAL A 148 -10.65 2.12 -6.81
CA VAL A 148 -10.76 2.79 -5.49
C VAL A 148 -11.09 4.29 -5.63
N MET A 149 -10.52 4.97 -6.62
CA MET A 149 -10.78 6.40 -6.90
C MET A 149 -12.20 6.64 -7.43
N GLU A 150 -12.69 5.77 -8.31
CA GLU A 150 -14.04 5.84 -8.89
C GLU A 150 -15.11 5.64 -7.83
N LEU A 151 -14.89 4.71 -6.91
CA LEU A 151 -15.76 4.44 -5.76
C LEU A 151 -15.64 5.49 -4.63
N GLY A 152 -14.63 6.36 -4.67
CA GLY A 152 -14.45 7.44 -3.69
C GLY A 152 -14.03 6.98 -2.28
N LEU A 153 -13.42 5.79 -2.17
CA LEU A 153 -13.16 5.14 -0.87
C LEU A 153 -11.90 5.65 -0.17
N ALA A 154 -10.90 6.15 -0.91
CA ALA A 154 -9.58 6.49 -0.34
C ALA A 154 -9.59 7.78 0.46
N ASP A 155 -9.12 7.76 1.70
CA ASP A 155 -9.04 8.93 2.59
C ASP A 155 -7.76 9.74 2.44
N LEU A 156 -6.74 9.16 1.81
CA LEU A 156 -5.41 9.75 1.69
C LEU A 156 -4.73 9.28 0.41
N LEU A 157 -4.14 10.20 -0.34
CA LEU A 157 -3.19 9.86 -1.41
C LEU A 157 -1.80 10.31 -0.98
N VAL A 158 -0.82 9.42 -1.10
CA VAL A 158 0.61 9.69 -0.91
C VAL A 158 1.29 9.45 -2.25
N VAL A 159 1.69 10.53 -2.91
CA VAL A 159 2.18 10.50 -4.28
C VAL A 159 3.62 10.94 -4.31
N THR A 160 4.53 10.03 -4.64
CA THR A 160 5.89 10.40 -5.00
C THR A 160 5.91 10.87 -6.45
N GLN A 161 6.29 12.13 -6.67
CA GLN A 161 6.57 12.65 -8.01
C GLN A 161 8.07 12.57 -8.26
N LEU A 162 8.45 12.12 -9.46
CA LEU A 162 9.84 11.99 -9.89
C LEU A 162 10.18 13.04 -10.93
N ASP A 163 11.32 13.71 -10.77
CA ASP A 163 11.82 14.72 -11.70
C ASP A 163 12.53 14.06 -12.89
N MET A 164 11.79 13.22 -13.62
CA MET A 164 12.26 12.52 -14.80
C MET A 164 11.08 12.17 -15.72
N THR A 165 11.40 11.71 -16.93
CA THR A 165 10.44 11.10 -17.85
C THR A 165 10.95 9.70 -18.18
N ALA A 166 10.14 8.69 -17.92
CA ALA A 166 10.50 7.31 -18.10
C ALA A 166 10.58 6.95 -19.59
N MET A 167 11.64 6.24 -19.97
CA MET A 167 11.79 5.69 -21.30
C MET A 167 10.95 4.42 -21.43
N VAL A 168 9.76 4.54 -22.01
CA VAL A 168 8.86 3.41 -22.25
C VAL A 168 9.39 2.57 -23.43
N PRO A 169 9.69 1.28 -23.23
CA PRO A 169 10.11 0.43 -24.34
C PRO A 169 9.00 0.27 -25.39
N PRO A 170 9.32 0.20 -26.69
CA PRO A 170 8.33 -0.01 -27.73
C PRO A 170 7.43 -1.22 -27.44
N MET A 171 6.16 -1.13 -27.83
CA MET A 171 5.16 -2.20 -27.65
C MET A 171 4.85 -2.58 -26.19
N SER A 172 5.38 -1.86 -25.20
CA SER A 172 5.07 -2.11 -23.79
C SER A 172 3.71 -1.52 -23.41
N THR A 173 2.91 -2.27 -22.66
CA THR A 173 1.72 -1.73 -21.99
C THR A 173 2.16 -0.79 -20.87
N VAL A 174 1.70 0.47 -20.92
CA VAL A 174 2.00 1.49 -19.92
C VAL A 174 0.91 1.50 -18.85
N ALA A 175 1.33 1.56 -17.58
CA ALA A 175 0.45 1.81 -16.46
C ALA A 175 0.52 3.30 -16.09
N TYR A 176 -0.62 3.98 -16.12
CA TYR A 176 -0.74 5.39 -15.72
C TYR A 176 -1.36 5.52 -14.33
N ALA A 177 -0.98 6.56 -13.62
CA ALA A 177 -1.58 6.96 -12.35
C ALA A 177 -3.06 7.36 -12.56
N PRO A 178 -3.90 7.23 -11.52
CA PRO A 178 -5.25 7.80 -11.57
C PRO A 178 -5.19 9.33 -11.63
N VAL A 179 -6.19 9.95 -12.26
CA VAL A 179 -6.33 11.40 -12.28
C VAL A 179 -6.73 11.90 -10.89
N ILE A 180 -5.95 12.84 -10.34
CA ILE A 180 -6.27 13.53 -9.09
C ILE A 180 -7.12 14.76 -9.44
N ASP A 181 -8.45 14.60 -9.38
CA ASP A 181 -9.40 15.68 -9.67
C ASP A 181 -9.34 16.77 -8.58
N PRO A 182 -8.98 18.02 -8.92
CA PRO A 182 -8.89 19.12 -7.95
C PRO A 182 -10.24 19.51 -7.33
N VAL A 183 -11.37 19.07 -7.88
CA VAL A 183 -12.71 19.22 -7.28
C VAL A 183 -12.90 18.25 -6.12
N ARG A 184 -12.32 17.05 -6.20
CA ARG A 184 -12.45 16.00 -5.18
C ARG A 184 -11.30 15.98 -4.18
N TRP A 185 -10.13 16.48 -4.59
CA TRP A 185 -8.89 16.37 -3.82
C TRP A 185 -8.26 17.74 -3.61
N GLN A 186 -7.68 17.93 -2.43
CA GLN A 186 -6.84 19.08 -2.13
C GLN A 186 -5.47 18.62 -1.64
N LEU A 187 -4.45 19.39 -2.02
CA LEU A 187 -3.09 19.18 -1.56
C LEU A 187 -2.99 19.60 -0.09
N ASP A 188 -2.47 18.71 0.75
CA ASP A 188 -2.09 19.02 2.11
C ASP A 188 -0.68 19.60 2.12
N LEU A 189 -0.60 20.94 2.19
CA LEU A 189 0.66 21.68 2.19
C LEU A 189 1.51 21.43 3.46
N THR A 190 0.92 20.95 4.55
CA THR A 190 1.64 20.74 5.82
C THR A 190 2.47 19.46 5.80
N ARG A 191 2.00 18.44 5.08
CA ARG A 191 2.68 17.15 4.93
C ARG A 191 3.47 17.03 3.63
N SER A 192 3.06 17.79 2.60
CA SER A 192 3.70 17.74 1.29
C SER A 192 5.05 18.44 1.28
N ASP A 193 5.99 17.88 0.53
CA ASP A 193 7.23 18.56 0.22
C ASP A 193 6.94 19.85 -0.58
N GLU A 194 7.50 20.96 -0.11
CA GLU A 194 7.52 22.21 -0.85
C GLU A 194 8.50 22.13 -2.02
N ASN A 195 9.69 21.57 -1.76
CA ASN A 195 10.81 21.51 -2.69
C ASN A 195 11.14 20.07 -3.08
N TRP A 196 11.82 19.91 -4.21
CA TRP A 196 12.40 18.62 -4.60
C TRP A 196 13.46 18.19 -3.59
N ARG A 197 13.40 16.92 -3.17
CA ARG A 197 14.46 16.27 -2.41
C ARG A 197 15.66 15.97 -3.32
N PRO A 198 16.87 15.82 -2.76
CA PRO A 198 18.05 15.46 -3.54
C PRO A 198 17.86 14.19 -4.38
N LYS A 199 18.58 14.14 -5.51
CA LYS A 199 18.58 12.98 -6.41
C LYS A 199 18.97 11.70 -5.67
N SER A 200 18.20 10.64 -5.88
CA SER A 200 18.46 9.29 -5.36
C SER A 200 18.31 8.30 -6.50
N GLY A 201 19.41 7.71 -6.96
CA GLY A 201 19.40 6.87 -8.15
C GLY A 201 19.07 7.70 -9.39
N ASP A 202 17.94 7.43 -10.05
CA ASP A 202 17.64 8.00 -11.36
C ASP A 202 17.12 9.44 -11.33
N ALA A 203 16.45 9.88 -10.26
CA ALA A 203 15.77 11.17 -10.22
C ALA A 203 15.82 11.88 -8.86
N ALA A 204 15.68 13.21 -8.91
CA ALA A 204 15.16 13.97 -7.76
C ALA A 204 13.68 13.61 -7.57
N TRP A 205 13.17 13.74 -6.35
CA TRP A 205 11.85 13.25 -6.00
C TRP A 205 11.20 14.15 -4.94
N ARG A 206 9.87 14.13 -4.86
CA ARG A 206 9.13 14.81 -3.81
C ARG A 206 7.86 14.05 -3.49
N VAL A 207 7.36 14.18 -2.27
CA VAL A 207 6.14 13.54 -1.80
C VAL A 207 5.03 14.58 -1.71
N ARG A 208 3.87 14.26 -2.27
CA ARG A 208 2.66 15.09 -2.24
C ARG A 208 1.55 14.31 -1.56
N TYR A 209 0.99 14.90 -0.50
CA TYR A 209 -0.14 14.34 0.23
C TYR A 209 -1.42 15.02 -0.22
N TYR A 210 -2.44 14.24 -0.54
CA TYR A 210 -3.76 14.74 -0.89
C TYR A 210 -4.81 14.17 0.05
N ILE A 211 -5.74 15.04 0.45
CA ILE A 211 -6.92 14.67 1.23
C ILE A 211 -8.18 15.03 0.45
N PRO A 212 -9.31 14.33 0.69
CA PRO A 212 -10.59 14.69 0.10
C PRO A 212 -10.99 16.13 0.44
N ARG A 213 -11.70 16.77 -0.49
CA ARG A 213 -12.36 18.08 -0.27
C ARG A 213 -13.73 17.92 0.36
#